data_AF-A0A3B0PNW4-F1
#
_entry.id   AF-A0A3B0PNW4-F1
#
_cell.length_a   1.000
_cell.length_b   1.000
_cell.length_c   1.000
_cell.angle_alpha   90.00
_cell.angle_beta   90.00
_cell.angle_gamma   90.00
#
_symmetry.space_group_name_H-M   'P 1'
#
loop_
_entity.id
_entity.type
_entity.pdbx_description
1 polymer ?
#
loop_
_entity_poly.entity_id
_entity_poly.type
_entity_poly.pdbx_seq_one_letter_code
_entity_poly.pdbx_strand_id
1 'polypeptide(L)' 'MGDRTFEDKRTIRGGFNDTPLRINKYVVEQSEWTKEQIVERADQLSVIALKIW' A
#
# COMPACT_ATOMS: atom_id res chain seq x y z
N MET A 1 14.15 -6.42 -10.80
CA MET A 1 13.90 -5.14 -10.09
C MET A 1 14.65 -5.23 -8.78
N GLY A 2 15.72 -4.45 -8.59
CA GLY A 2 16.56 -4.54 -7.39
C GLY A 2 15.81 -4.15 -6.11
N ASP A 3 16.32 -4.64 -4.98
CA ASP A 3 15.82 -4.35 -3.63
C ASP A 3 15.94 -2.87 -3.28
N ARG A 4 14.97 -2.08 -3.76
CA ARG A 4 14.77 -0.70 -3.33
C ARG A 4 14.01 -0.68 -2.01
N THR A 5 14.36 0.27 -1.15
CA THR A 5 13.66 0.47 0.12
C THR A 5 12.20 0.82 -0.13
N PHE A 6 11.36 0.71 0.90
CA PHE A 6 9.96 1.13 0.78
C PHE A 6 9.87 2.63 0.44
N GLU A 7 10.68 3.46 1.09
CA GLU A 7 10.72 4.90 0.84
C GLU A 7 11.08 5.23 -0.62
N ASP A 8 12.07 4.53 -1.18
CA ASP A 8 12.44 4.68 -2.58
C ASP A 8 11.28 4.26 -3.49
N LYS A 9 10.63 3.13 -3.22
CA LYS A 9 9.48 2.64 -4.01
C LYS A 9 8.28 3.58 -3.91
N ARG A 10 8.14 4.29 -2.80
CA ARG A 10 7.06 5.26 -2.56
C ARG A 10 7.24 6.53 -3.39
N THR A 11 8.46 7.03 -3.48
CA THR A 11 8.77 8.37 -4.01
C THR A 11 9.29 8.39 -5.45
N ILE A 12 9.75 7.27 -6.00
CA ILE A 12 10.18 7.20 -7.40
C ILE A 12 9.04 7.59 -8.35
N ARG A 13 9.41 8.11 -9.53
CA ARG A 13 8.44 8.35 -10.61
C ARG A 13 7.72 7.05 -10.98
N GLY A 14 6.40 7.08 -10.96
CA GLY A 14 5.54 5.89 -11.14
C GLY A 14 5.52 4.95 -9.93
N GLY A 15 6.02 5.41 -8.78
CA GLY A 15 5.98 4.70 -7.50
C GLY A 15 4.62 4.76 -6.83
N PHE A 16 4.57 4.39 -5.56
CA PHE A 16 3.28 4.34 -4.84
C PHE A 16 2.61 5.71 -4.77
N ASN A 17 3.33 6.81 -4.59
CA ASN A 17 2.74 8.15 -4.57
C ASN A 17 2.06 8.55 -5.88
N ASP A 18 2.53 8.00 -7.01
CA ASP A 18 2.00 8.29 -8.34
C ASP A 18 0.92 7.29 -8.78
N THR A 19 0.55 6.33 -7.93
CA THR A 19 -0.40 5.28 -8.32
C THR A 19 -1.83 5.84 -8.40
N PRO A 20 -2.54 5.69 -9.54
CA PRO A 20 -3.93 6.13 -9.66
C PRO A 20 -4.91 5.17 -8.95
N LEU A 21 -4.41 4.04 -8.43
CA LEU A 21 -5.22 2.99 -7.83
C LEU A 21 -5.70 3.40 -6.44
N ARG A 22 -6.99 3.71 -6.33
CA ARG A 22 -7.64 4.07 -5.04
C ARG A 22 -7.45 3.01 -3.94
N ILE A 23 -7.34 1.73 -4.31
CA ILE A 23 -7.11 0.62 -3.37
C ILE A 23 -5.74 0.70 -2.67
N ASN A 24 -4.79 1.46 -3.21
CA ASN A 24 -3.47 1.68 -2.64
C ASN A 24 -3.41 2.92 -1.74
N LYS A 25 -4.52 3.66 -1.55
CA LYS A 25 -4.53 4.87 -0.71
C LYS A 25 -3.87 4.65 0.65
N TYR A 26 -4.21 3.53 1.31
CA TYR A 26 -3.62 3.15 2.58
C TYR A 26 -2.08 3.08 2.53
N VAL A 27 -1.50 2.46 1.48
CA VAL A 27 -0.04 2.29 1.33
C VAL A 27 0.68 3.61 1.14
N VAL A 28 0.06 4.52 0.37
CA VAL A 28 0.62 5.85 0.08
C VAL A 28 0.73 6.68 1.35
N GLU A 29 -0.18 6.48 2.31
CA GLU A 29 -0.22 7.20 3.58
C GLU A 29 0.78 6.66 4.62
N GLN A 30 1.40 5.49 4.38
CA GLN A 30 2.35 4.91 5.34
C GLN A 30 3.77 5.43 5.15
N SER A 31 4.50 5.60 6.26
CA SER A 31 5.95 5.89 6.29
C SER A 31 6.82 4.63 6.27
N GLU A 32 6.24 3.48 6.59
CA GLU A 32 6.93 2.19 6.64
C GLU A 32 6.02 1.07 6.12
N TRP A 33 6.62 -0.06 5.79
CA TRP A 33 5.90 -1.19 5.22
C TRP A 33 6.39 -2.51 5.82
N THR A 34 6.03 -2.72 7.08
CA THR A 34 6.39 -3.89 7.87
C THR A 34 5.22 -4.86 7.95
N LYS A 35 5.37 -5.92 8.75
CA LYS A 35 4.32 -6.90 9.00
C LYS A 35 3.06 -6.24 9.56
N GLU A 36 3.23 -5.23 10.42
CA GLU A 36 2.17 -4.51 11.09
C GLU A 36 1.24 -3.83 10.07
N GLN A 37 1.77 -3.03 9.14
CA GLN A 37 0.95 -2.39 8.11
C GLN A 37 0.36 -3.39 7.11
N ILE A 38 1.04 -4.52 6.86
CA ILE A 38 0.51 -5.58 5.99
C ILE A 38 -0.74 -6.21 6.61
N VAL A 39 -0.70 -6.53 7.92
CA VAL A 39 -1.83 -7.11 8.64
C VAL A 39 -2.99 -6.13 8.71
N GLU A 40 -2.74 -4.88 9.09
CA GLU A 40 -3.79 -3.85 9.14
C GLU A 40 -4.46 -3.65 7.77
N ARG A 41 -3.67 -3.62 6.69
CA ARG A 41 -4.21 -3.53 5.34
C ARG A 41 -5.07 -4.74 4.98
N ALA A 42 -4.64 -5.95 5.35
CA ALA A 42 -5.39 -7.16 5.08
C ALA A 42 -6.78 -7.12 5.74
N ASP A 43 -6.85 -6.65 6.99
CA ASP A 43 -8.11 -6.49 7.70
C ASP A 43 -9.02 -5.46 7.00
N GLN A 44 -8.49 -4.29 6.63
CA GLN A 44 -9.25 -3.27 5.89
C GLN A 44 -9.79 -3.81 4.56
N LEU A 45 -8.96 -4.52 3.79
CA LEU A 45 -9.36 -5.10 2.51
C LEU A 45 -10.41 -6.21 2.69
N SER A 46 -10.33 -6.99 3.77
CA SER A 46 -11.32 -8.04 4.07
C SER A 46 -12.71 -7.43 4.28
N VAL A 47 -12.80 -6.30 5.01
CA VAL A 47 -14.06 -5.58 5.24
C VAL A 47 -14.63 -5.02 3.93
N ILE A 48 -13.78 -4.53 3.03
CA ILE A 48 -14.21 -4.05 1.72
C ILE A 48 -14.72 -5.21 0.86
N ALA A 49 -14.00 -6.33 0.84
CA ALA A 49 -14.38 -7.51 0.07
C ALA A 49 -15.74 -8.07 0.52
N LEU A 50 -15.98 -8.14 1.84
CA LEU A 50 -17.26 -8.59 2.41
C LEU A 50 -18.45 -7.70 2.02
N LYS A 51 -18.23 -6.42 1.71
CA LYS A 51 -19.29 -5.52 1.26
C LYS A 51 -19.64 -5.66 -0.22
N ILE A 52 -18.71 -6.20 -1.02
CA ILE A 52 -18.88 -6.41 -2.45
C ILE A 52 -19.53 -7.78 -2.72
N TRP A 53 -19.25 -8.76 -1.86
CA TRP A 53 -19.86 -10.09 -1.90
C TRP A 53 -21.38 -10.02 -1.74
#